data_AF-A0A267G789-F1
#
_entry.id   AF-A0A267G789-F1
#
_cell.length_a   1.000
_cell.length_b   1.000
_cell.length_c   1.000
_cell.angle_alpha   90.00
_cell.angle_beta   90.00
_cell.angle_gamma   90.00
#
_symmetry.space_group_name_H-M   'P 1'
#
loop_
_entity.id
_entity.type
_entity.pdbx_description
1 polymer ?
#
loop_
_entity_poly.entity_id
_entity_poly.type
_entity_poly.pdbx_seq_one_letter_code
_entity_poly.pdbx_strand_id
1 'polypeptide(L)'
;QLAQHLLDECDPKVRLDDARLDLMHRLRLALIAEQRKQQHHQHQQHQPLLLQLHMQQRQSADTVLDSGTTQSLLAWLECQLKQHQQLSEYRTALLQLLQAVPGDCLASRSVTAGLAQQLLLSAGLTSAAAAAEESRHRHQPDAGTAEDAQSSLTCILTLLTHTPLSAADAFCAEGILQGLIDRVRTFRDPCIGWEVKLADIDVLDRVLRAMPSLAPMVYRNLDGFVYLMEVIDLIISDCRPPRPLAQQEQALVCLVLRVLASLAASNDRDNLTPDEEAHYLRLVSLVHDLLLMPPSLDRRPLLESCLEVLLTVPLIAFEELTTPLEGTVDVACRFEDKNLSAVNSLVEFLRHCLREVTHELPPTELTPSAASSASSVGACLAVLTEASISQRSVRCFLRSLILPKHPHLPAASSSSTTSAAAAAGGGDIDTEDESVTETEANSLLSDLCRLISGGGLEGVGGASASGSCGSSSGLARQAGQLLFVLCKENAAKVVRHTGLTQFPALVHSLQIPCHSTSPTATASGSSLDAYSSDSSEEEILDPEVSVATCCSQSRAATVREKPGTDDS
;
A
#
# COMPACT_ATOMS: atom_id res chain seq x y z
N GLN A 1 17.56 49.06 40.94
CA GLN A 1 17.53 49.21 42.41
C GLN A 1 18.66 48.42 43.07
N LEU A 2 18.76 47.08 42.92
CA LEU A 2 19.90 46.31 43.45
C LEU A 2 21.26 46.76 42.89
N ALA A 3 21.34 47.02 41.58
CA ALA A 3 22.54 47.56 40.94
C ALA A 3 22.94 48.96 41.44
N GLN A 4 21.95 49.78 41.85
CA GLN A 4 22.19 51.12 42.40
C GLN A 4 22.76 51.01 43.82
N HIS A 5 22.20 50.11 44.64
CA HIS A 5 22.65 49.85 46.00
C HIS A 5 24.08 49.26 46.06
N LEU A 6 24.45 48.45 45.07
CA LEU A 6 25.81 47.90 44.97
C LEU A 6 26.84 48.91 44.43
N LEU A 7 26.39 49.89 43.63
CA LEU A 7 27.22 51.02 43.18
C LEU A 7 27.53 51.98 44.34
N ASP A 8 26.58 52.16 45.27
CA ASP A 8 26.73 53.04 46.43
C ASP A 8 27.64 52.43 47.53
N GLU A 9 27.86 51.11 47.54
CA GLU A 9 28.76 50.42 48.50
C GLU A 9 30.23 50.32 48.04
N CYS A 10 30.55 50.68 46.79
CA CYS A 10 31.92 50.58 46.27
C CYS A 10 32.75 51.85 46.56
N ASP A 11 33.75 51.74 47.45
CA ASP A 11 34.70 52.80 47.79
C ASP A 11 35.54 53.23 46.55
N PRO A 12 35.57 54.53 46.17
CA PRO A 12 36.10 55.01 44.89
C PRO A 12 37.62 54.85 44.66
N LYS A 13 38.35 54.12 45.52
CA LYS A 13 39.82 53.98 45.45
C LYS A 13 40.34 52.59 45.07
N VAL A 14 39.48 51.62 44.80
CA VAL A 14 39.92 50.26 44.40
C VAL A 14 39.99 50.14 42.88
N ARG A 15 41.09 49.55 42.37
CA ARG A 15 41.40 49.35 40.94
C ARG A 15 40.18 48.80 40.19
N LEU A 16 39.77 49.57 39.17
CA LEU A 16 38.47 49.48 38.50
C LEU A 16 38.21 48.18 37.71
N ASP A 17 39.23 47.36 37.44
CA ASP A 17 39.08 46.24 36.51
C ASP A 17 38.68 44.93 37.21
N ASP A 18 39.31 44.58 38.33
CA ASP A 18 39.00 43.35 39.07
C ASP A 18 37.68 43.45 39.84
N ALA A 19 37.40 44.61 40.45
CA ALA A 19 36.14 44.84 41.17
C ALA A 19 34.93 44.85 40.22
N ARG A 20 35.12 45.29 38.97
CA ARG A 20 34.07 45.34 37.96
C ARG A 20 33.81 43.96 37.35
N LEU A 21 34.84 43.12 37.22
CA LEU A 21 34.69 41.72 36.81
C LEU A 21 33.98 40.89 37.89
N ASP A 22 34.33 41.10 39.17
CA ASP A 22 33.66 40.46 40.30
C ASP A 22 32.19 40.91 40.42
N LEU A 23 31.91 42.21 40.26
CA LEU A 23 30.54 42.74 40.23
C LEU A 23 29.71 42.15 39.07
N MET A 24 30.29 42.04 37.88
CA MET A 24 29.65 41.40 36.72
C MET A 24 29.38 39.91 36.97
N HIS A 25 30.32 39.19 37.60
CA HIS A 25 30.14 37.79 37.94
C HIS A 25 29.04 37.60 39.00
N ARG A 26 28.99 38.47 40.00
CA ARG A 26 27.95 38.46 41.04
C ARG A 26 26.57 38.83 40.48
N LEU A 27 26.49 39.80 39.57
CA LEU A 27 25.27 40.13 38.86
C LEU A 27 24.81 38.98 37.96
N ARG A 28 25.72 38.32 37.26
CA ARG A 28 25.40 37.13 36.45
C ARG A 28 24.88 35.98 37.31
N LEU A 29 25.52 35.70 38.44
CA LEU A 29 25.06 34.68 39.38
C LEU A 29 23.73 35.05 40.04
N ALA A 30 23.51 36.32 40.39
CA ALA A 30 22.25 36.80 40.93
C ALA A 30 21.12 36.73 39.89
N LEU A 31 21.41 37.04 38.62
CA LEU A 31 20.44 36.95 37.53
C LEU A 31 20.11 35.48 37.22
N ILE A 32 21.10 34.58 37.23
CA ILE A 32 20.88 33.13 37.11
C ILE A 32 20.09 32.60 38.31
N ALA A 33 20.39 33.06 39.53
CA ALA A 33 19.66 32.66 40.74
C ALA A 33 18.22 33.16 40.74
N GLU A 34 17.98 34.39 40.26
CA GLU A 34 16.64 34.97 40.18
C GLU A 34 15.84 34.36 39.02
N GLN A 35 16.49 34.07 37.89
CA GLN A 35 15.89 33.33 36.78
C GLN A 35 15.57 31.88 37.20
N ARG A 36 16.44 31.22 37.98
CA ARG A 36 16.16 29.93 38.60
C ARG A 36 15.06 30.01 39.64
N LYS A 37 14.95 31.11 40.41
CA LYS A 37 13.85 31.34 41.35
C LYS A 37 12.52 31.55 40.63
N GLN A 38 12.50 32.33 39.55
CA GLN A 38 11.31 32.54 38.72
C GLN A 38 10.92 31.24 38.01
N GLN A 39 11.89 30.48 37.50
CA GLN A 39 11.64 29.14 36.98
C GLN A 39 11.14 28.21 38.08
N HIS A 40 11.71 28.19 39.28
CA HIS A 40 11.21 27.38 40.39
C HIS A 40 9.82 27.81 40.86
N HIS A 41 9.50 29.10 40.83
CA HIS A 41 8.20 29.63 41.21
C HIS A 41 7.13 29.31 40.16
N GLN A 42 7.48 29.40 38.87
CA GLN A 42 6.62 28.93 37.78
C GLN A 42 6.46 27.41 37.81
N HIS A 43 7.54 26.65 38.04
CA HIS A 43 7.48 25.20 38.15
C HIS A 43 6.69 24.76 39.40
N GLN A 44 6.78 25.47 40.52
CA GLN A 44 5.97 25.23 41.72
C GLN A 44 4.51 25.66 41.59
N GLN A 45 4.20 26.64 40.72
CA GLN A 45 2.81 27.01 40.43
C GLN A 45 2.17 26.10 39.36
N HIS A 46 2.94 25.58 38.42
CA HIS A 46 2.45 24.70 37.35
C HIS A 46 2.53 23.21 37.68
N GLN A 47 3.44 22.75 38.55
CA GLN A 47 3.46 21.37 39.06
C GLN A 47 2.13 20.92 39.67
N PRO A 48 1.47 21.69 40.57
CA PRO A 48 0.19 21.28 41.13
C PRO A 48 -0.91 21.28 40.07
N LEU A 49 -0.88 22.17 39.06
CA LEU A 49 -1.83 22.15 37.94
C LEU A 49 -1.63 20.93 37.03
N LEU A 50 -0.39 20.57 36.72
CA LEU A 50 -0.04 19.36 35.96
C LEU A 50 -0.38 18.08 36.75
N LEU A 51 -0.08 18.03 38.05
CA LEU A 51 -0.47 16.93 38.94
C LEU A 51 -1.98 16.86 39.12
N GLN A 52 -2.68 17.99 39.18
CA GLN A 52 -4.14 18.05 39.30
C GLN A 52 -4.83 17.68 37.98
N LEU A 53 -4.27 18.03 36.82
CA LEU A 53 -4.71 17.56 35.50
C LEU A 53 -4.46 16.06 35.34
N HIS A 54 -3.27 15.56 35.71
CA HIS A 54 -2.97 14.12 35.72
C HIS A 54 -3.85 13.35 36.71
N MET A 55 -4.15 13.92 37.89
CA MET A 55 -5.04 13.30 38.88
C MET A 55 -6.51 13.38 38.47
N GLN A 56 -6.98 14.47 37.86
CA GLN A 56 -8.33 14.54 37.28
C GLN A 56 -8.47 13.54 36.13
N GLN A 57 -7.53 13.49 35.18
CA GLN A 57 -7.57 12.53 34.07
C GLN A 57 -7.58 11.07 34.56
N ARG A 58 -6.82 10.73 35.62
CA ARG A 58 -6.87 9.38 36.20
C ARG A 58 -8.15 9.05 36.96
N GLN A 59 -8.87 10.06 37.48
CA GLN A 59 -10.11 9.87 38.24
C GLN A 59 -11.37 10.02 37.38
N SER A 60 -11.25 10.47 36.13
CA SER A 60 -12.37 10.90 35.30
C SER A 60 -12.34 10.34 33.87
N ALA A 61 -11.81 9.13 33.68
CA ALA A 61 -11.80 8.48 32.37
C ALA A 61 -13.21 8.25 31.77
N ASP A 62 -14.28 8.37 32.56
CA ASP A 62 -15.68 8.22 32.12
C ASP A 62 -16.49 9.52 32.09
N THR A 63 -15.93 10.69 32.48
CA THR A 63 -16.67 11.95 32.35
C THR A 63 -16.30 12.63 31.04
N VAL A 64 -17.25 12.64 30.11
CA VAL A 64 -17.21 13.39 28.85
C VAL A 64 -16.77 14.83 29.15
N LEU A 65 -15.55 15.19 28.76
CA LEU A 65 -15.10 16.58 28.74
C LEU A 65 -16.04 17.34 27.80
N ASP A 66 -16.72 18.36 28.31
CA ASP A 66 -17.55 19.22 27.47
C ASP A 66 -16.66 19.90 26.42
N SER A 67 -17.15 19.95 25.18
CA SER A 67 -16.53 20.57 24.00
C SER A 67 -15.87 21.93 24.28
N GLY A 68 -16.46 22.76 25.16
CA GLY A 68 -15.91 24.07 25.56
C GLY A 68 -14.65 24.00 26.44
N THR A 69 -14.50 22.95 27.24
CA THR A 69 -13.31 22.76 28.10
C THR A 69 -12.10 22.32 27.27
N THR A 70 -12.30 21.38 26.34
CA THR A 70 -11.27 20.97 25.38
C THR A 70 -10.84 22.14 24.49
N GLN A 71 -11.77 23.02 24.11
CA GLN A 71 -11.42 24.25 23.39
C GLN A 71 -10.45 25.14 24.13
N SER A 72 -10.76 25.40 25.39
CA SER A 72 -9.94 26.26 26.25
C SER A 72 -8.57 25.62 26.50
N LEU A 73 -8.53 24.29 26.64
CA LEU A 73 -7.29 23.54 26.78
C LEU A 73 -6.41 23.63 25.52
N LEU A 74 -6.95 23.42 24.32
CA LEU A 74 -6.18 23.50 23.07
C LEU A 74 -5.67 24.92 22.81
N ALA A 75 -6.49 25.95 23.03
CA ALA A 75 -6.06 27.34 22.91
C ALA A 75 -4.98 27.69 23.95
N TRP A 76 -5.09 27.15 25.16
CA TRP A 76 -4.06 27.27 26.18
C TRP A 76 -2.77 26.55 25.77
N LEU A 77 -2.85 25.31 25.28
CA LEU A 77 -1.70 24.55 24.79
C LEU A 77 -1.01 25.27 23.62
N GLU A 78 -1.76 25.80 22.66
CA GLU A 78 -1.21 26.61 21.56
C GLU A 78 -0.47 27.84 22.09
N CYS A 79 -1.08 28.56 23.06
CA CYS A 79 -0.46 29.72 23.69
C CYS A 79 0.82 29.34 24.45
N GLN A 80 0.82 28.23 25.17
CA GLN A 80 1.97 27.73 25.92
C GLN A 80 3.11 27.26 25.00
N LEU A 81 2.79 26.55 23.92
CA LEU A 81 3.77 26.14 22.90
C LEU A 81 4.45 27.36 22.27
N LYS A 82 3.69 28.44 21.98
CA LYS A 82 4.26 29.71 21.49
C LYS A 82 5.14 30.40 22.53
N GLN A 83 4.73 30.43 23.80
CA GLN A 83 5.45 31.13 24.86
C GLN A 83 6.75 30.44 25.29
N HIS A 84 6.79 29.10 25.24
CA HIS A 84 7.88 28.30 25.81
C HIS A 84 8.74 27.56 24.77
N GLN A 85 8.95 28.16 23.59
CA GLN A 85 9.81 27.56 22.54
C GLN A 85 11.24 27.21 22.99
N GLN A 86 11.75 27.82 24.05
CA GLN A 86 13.15 27.66 24.50
C GLN A 86 13.36 26.55 25.55
N LEU A 87 12.29 25.93 26.09
CA LEU A 87 12.40 24.91 27.14
C LEU A 87 11.94 23.55 26.60
N SER A 88 12.88 22.74 26.11
CA SER A 88 12.62 21.42 25.50
C SER A 88 11.77 20.52 26.41
N GLU A 89 12.17 20.33 27.67
CA GLU A 89 11.45 19.46 28.62
C GLU A 89 9.97 19.85 28.79
N TYR A 90 9.67 21.15 28.87
CA TYR A 90 8.31 21.64 29.01
C TYR A 90 7.52 21.43 27.71
N ARG A 91 8.17 21.64 26.57
CA ARG A 91 7.57 21.43 25.26
C ARG A 91 7.22 19.96 25.02
N THR A 92 8.10 19.02 25.35
CA THR A 92 7.80 17.59 25.25
C THR A 92 6.58 17.21 26.10
N ALA A 93 6.49 17.74 27.33
CA ALA A 93 5.34 17.51 28.20
C ALA A 93 4.02 18.08 27.63
N LEU A 94 4.06 19.28 27.02
CA LEU A 94 2.90 19.86 26.34
C LEU A 94 2.46 19.03 25.13
N LEU A 95 3.41 18.49 24.36
CA LEU A 95 3.11 17.62 23.22
C LEU A 95 2.48 16.29 23.69
N GLN A 96 3.01 15.70 24.76
CA GLN A 96 2.42 14.51 25.37
C GLN A 96 0.99 14.77 25.90
N LEU A 97 0.75 15.93 26.51
CA LEU A 97 -0.61 16.33 26.91
C LEU A 97 -1.54 16.45 25.70
N LEU A 98 -1.06 17.00 24.58
CA LEU A 98 -1.84 17.09 23.35
C LEU A 98 -2.17 15.70 22.78
N GLN A 99 -1.24 14.75 22.85
CA GLN A 99 -1.47 13.35 22.44
C GLN A 99 -2.47 12.62 23.34
N ALA A 100 -2.55 12.99 24.62
CA ALA A 100 -3.48 12.40 25.57
C ALA A 100 -4.92 12.94 25.44
N VAL A 101 -5.18 13.93 24.59
CA VAL A 101 -6.53 14.43 24.33
C VAL A 101 -7.33 13.37 23.57
N PRO A 102 -8.53 12.97 24.04
CA PRO A 102 -9.35 11.98 23.36
C PRO A 102 -9.69 12.41 21.91
N GLY A 103 -9.64 11.46 20.99
CA GLY A 103 -9.90 11.70 19.57
C GLY A 103 -11.25 12.34 19.26
N ASP A 104 -12.30 11.94 19.99
CA ASP A 104 -13.65 12.50 19.83
C ASP A 104 -13.70 14.00 20.12
N CYS A 105 -12.85 14.47 21.04
CA CYS A 105 -12.73 15.89 21.35
C CYS A 105 -12.01 16.67 20.24
N LEU A 106 -11.08 16.03 19.54
CA LEU A 106 -10.34 16.62 18.42
C LEU A 106 -11.19 16.68 17.14
N ALA A 107 -12.03 15.68 16.89
CA ALA A 107 -12.85 15.54 15.68
C ALA A 107 -13.77 16.75 15.39
N SER A 108 -14.21 17.46 16.43
CA SER A 108 -15.14 18.59 16.30
C SER A 108 -14.50 19.92 15.90
N ARG A 109 -13.17 19.98 15.71
CA ARG A 109 -12.45 21.27 15.66
C ARG A 109 -11.51 21.37 14.48
N SER A 110 -11.40 22.57 13.93
CA SER A 110 -10.35 22.89 12.97
C SER A 110 -9.02 23.11 13.66
N VAL A 111 -7.95 22.54 13.09
CA VAL A 111 -6.58 22.83 13.51
C VAL A 111 -6.31 24.30 13.18
N THR A 112 -5.86 25.08 14.17
CA THR A 112 -5.51 26.49 13.94
C THR A 112 -4.18 26.56 13.19
N ALA A 113 -4.04 27.53 12.28
CA ALA A 113 -2.77 27.78 11.57
C ALA A 113 -1.60 27.99 12.55
N GLY A 114 -1.85 28.67 13.68
CA GLY A 114 -0.86 28.88 14.73
C GLY A 114 -0.39 27.59 15.40
N LEU A 115 -1.29 26.63 15.69
CA LEU A 115 -0.89 25.33 16.22
C LEU A 115 -0.13 24.52 15.15
N ALA A 116 -0.62 24.53 13.91
CA ALA A 116 0.03 23.84 12.79
C ALA A 116 1.49 24.32 12.61
N GLN A 117 1.70 25.63 12.52
CA GLN A 117 3.01 26.24 12.39
C GLN A 117 3.95 25.85 13.55
N GLN A 118 3.47 25.87 14.79
CA GLN A 118 4.28 25.49 15.96
C GLN A 118 4.66 24.01 15.93
N LEU A 119 3.74 23.12 15.56
CA LEU A 119 4.04 21.69 15.42
C LEU A 119 5.03 21.43 14.29
N LEU A 120 4.93 22.13 13.17
CA LEU A 120 5.88 21.99 12.05
C LEU A 120 7.27 22.52 12.38
N LEU A 121 7.34 23.69 13.03
CA LEU A 121 8.61 24.23 13.54
C LEU A 121 9.23 23.23 14.52
N SER A 122 8.38 22.64 15.36
CA SER A 122 8.79 21.70 16.37
C SER A 122 9.27 20.37 15.79
N ALA A 123 8.64 19.93 14.70
CA ALA A 123 9.03 18.79 13.91
C ALA A 123 10.25 19.04 13.02
N GLY A 124 10.76 20.29 12.93
CA GLY A 124 11.85 20.65 12.02
C GLY A 124 11.45 20.57 10.54
N LEU A 125 10.18 20.85 10.22
CA LEU A 125 9.59 20.77 8.87
C LEU A 125 9.37 22.14 8.22
N THR A 126 9.63 23.24 8.92
CA THR A 126 9.52 24.59 8.35
C THR A 126 10.69 24.89 7.40
N SER A 127 10.42 25.51 6.24
CA SER A 127 11.42 25.72 5.19
C SER A 127 12.71 26.41 5.66
N ALA A 128 13.81 26.09 4.97
CA ALA A 128 15.14 26.64 5.22
C ALA A 128 15.24 28.17 5.17
N ALA A 129 14.27 28.87 4.56
CA ALA A 129 14.25 30.34 4.58
C ALA A 129 14.02 30.90 6.00
N ALA A 130 13.23 30.21 6.83
CA ALA A 130 13.09 30.54 8.25
C ALA A 130 14.27 30.00 9.07
N ALA A 131 14.78 28.82 8.73
CA ALA A 131 15.91 28.20 9.45
C ALA A 131 17.26 28.89 9.17
N ALA A 132 17.46 29.54 8.02
CA ALA A 132 18.70 30.26 7.68
C ALA A 132 18.95 31.48 8.59
N GLU A 133 17.89 32.04 9.17
CA GLU A 133 17.98 33.14 10.13
C GLU A 133 18.29 32.61 11.55
N GLU A 134 17.88 31.39 11.87
CA GLU A 134 18.06 30.76 13.19
C GLU A 134 19.36 29.91 13.31
N SER A 135 19.84 29.35 12.20
CA SER A 135 21.04 28.51 12.11
C SER A 135 22.36 29.27 12.18
N ARG A 136 22.37 30.61 12.05
CA ARG A 136 23.59 31.41 12.30
C ARG A 136 24.06 31.39 13.76
N HIS A 137 23.27 30.84 14.69
CA HIS A 137 23.60 30.88 16.12
C HIS A 137 23.59 29.53 16.87
N ARG A 138 23.25 28.39 16.23
CA ARG A 138 23.28 27.08 16.91
C ARG A 138 24.39 26.18 16.39
N HIS A 139 25.43 26.00 17.20
CA HIS A 139 26.41 24.93 17.04
C HIS A 139 25.82 23.65 17.63
N GLN A 140 25.78 22.59 16.81
CA GLN A 140 25.32 21.22 17.07
C GLN A 140 23.80 21.04 17.33
N PRO A 141 23.17 20.03 16.69
CA PRO A 141 21.84 19.57 17.08
C PRO A 141 21.95 18.86 18.43
N ASP A 142 21.39 19.48 19.47
CA ASP A 142 21.26 18.86 20.79
C ASP A 142 20.31 17.65 20.70
N ALA A 143 20.57 16.58 21.46
CA ALA A 143 19.74 15.37 21.47
C ALA A 143 18.24 15.64 21.74
N GLY A 144 17.91 16.73 22.44
CA GLY A 144 16.53 17.16 22.68
C GLY A 144 15.75 17.53 21.41
N THR A 145 16.41 17.87 20.30
CA THR A 145 15.71 18.22 19.06
C THR A 145 15.06 17.01 18.38
N ALA A 146 15.62 15.81 18.55
CA ALA A 146 15.10 14.60 17.92
C ALA A 146 13.83 14.09 18.61
N GLU A 147 13.82 14.04 19.95
CA GLU A 147 12.65 13.66 20.75
C GLU A 147 11.49 14.64 20.57
N ASP A 148 11.81 15.93 20.50
CA ASP A 148 10.84 16.98 20.23
C ASP A 148 10.24 16.85 18.82
N ALA A 149 11.07 16.52 17.82
CA ALA A 149 10.60 16.33 16.46
C ALA A 149 9.66 15.13 16.35
N GLN A 150 10.05 14.00 16.93
CA GLN A 150 9.22 12.81 17.00
C GLN A 150 7.89 13.07 17.73
N SER A 151 7.94 13.70 18.90
CA SER A 151 6.73 14.02 19.68
C SER A 151 5.77 14.91 18.89
N SER A 152 6.32 15.87 18.13
CA SER A 152 5.54 16.76 17.28
C SER A 152 4.91 16.02 16.09
N LEU A 153 5.66 15.14 15.43
CA LEU A 153 5.14 14.30 14.35
C LEU A 153 4.02 13.37 14.84
N THR A 154 4.17 12.76 16.02
CA THR A 154 3.11 11.95 16.63
C THR A 154 1.85 12.80 16.89
N CYS A 155 1.98 14.04 17.36
CA CYS A 155 0.83 14.95 17.47
C CYS A 155 0.17 15.22 16.11
N ILE A 156 0.99 15.48 15.08
CA ILE A 156 0.50 15.70 13.70
C ILE A 156 -0.26 14.48 13.20
N LEU A 157 0.27 13.27 13.38
CA LEU A 157 -0.38 12.01 13.03
C LEU A 157 -1.71 11.82 13.76
N THR A 158 -1.77 12.10 15.07
CA THR A 158 -3.02 12.05 15.85
C THR A 158 -4.06 13.02 15.28
N LEU A 159 -3.67 14.25 14.98
CA LEU A 159 -4.56 15.24 14.37
C LEU A 159 -5.05 14.80 12.98
N LEU A 160 -4.16 14.31 12.12
CA LEU A 160 -4.52 13.76 10.81
C LEU A 160 -5.42 12.52 10.90
N THR A 161 -5.35 11.77 12.00
CA THR A 161 -6.22 10.60 12.22
C THR A 161 -7.64 11.02 12.58
N HIS A 162 -7.80 12.03 13.42
CA HIS A 162 -9.12 12.42 13.94
C HIS A 162 -9.81 13.53 13.13
N THR A 163 -9.05 14.40 12.47
CA THR A 163 -9.56 15.49 11.62
C THR A 163 -8.83 15.56 10.28
N PRO A 164 -8.82 14.48 9.47
CA PRO A 164 -7.93 14.33 8.30
C PRO A 164 -7.97 15.52 7.35
N LEU A 165 -9.16 15.93 6.89
CA LEU A 165 -9.31 17.02 5.92
C LEU A 165 -8.88 18.38 6.51
N SER A 166 -9.37 18.74 7.68
CA SER A 166 -9.08 20.05 8.28
C SER A 166 -7.62 20.16 8.75
N ALA A 167 -7.06 19.10 9.32
CA ALA A 167 -5.67 19.06 9.75
C ALA A 167 -4.75 19.12 8.54
N ALA A 168 -5.00 18.31 7.52
CA ALA A 168 -4.17 18.30 6.32
C ALA A 168 -4.21 19.68 5.63
N ASP A 169 -5.37 20.34 5.51
CA ASP A 169 -5.50 21.69 4.93
C ASP A 169 -4.66 22.72 5.72
N ALA A 170 -4.78 22.73 7.04
CA ALA A 170 -4.02 23.62 7.91
C ALA A 170 -2.50 23.38 7.81
N PHE A 171 -2.05 22.13 7.79
CA PHE A 171 -0.62 21.81 7.67
C PHE A 171 -0.06 22.10 6.27
N CYS A 172 -0.86 21.89 5.22
CA CYS A 172 -0.47 22.21 3.85
C CYS A 172 -0.35 23.72 3.62
N ALA A 173 -1.24 24.52 4.21
CA ALA A 173 -1.13 25.98 4.20
C ALA A 173 0.20 26.48 4.80
N GLU A 174 0.75 25.74 5.76
CA GLU A 174 2.04 26.03 6.42
C GLU A 174 3.24 25.32 5.77
N GLY A 175 3.05 24.65 4.62
CA GLY A 175 4.14 24.09 3.83
C GLY A 175 4.69 22.74 4.30
N ILE A 176 3.88 21.91 4.98
CA ILE A 176 4.31 20.58 5.47
C ILE A 176 4.92 19.69 4.38
N LEU A 177 4.38 19.72 3.16
CA LEU A 177 4.82 18.86 2.06
C LEU A 177 6.27 19.16 1.66
N GLN A 178 6.65 20.43 1.53
CA GLN A 178 8.02 20.81 1.18
C GLN A 178 8.99 20.32 2.25
N GLY A 179 8.67 20.55 3.53
CA GLY A 179 9.52 20.11 4.64
C GLY A 179 9.71 18.59 4.69
N LEU A 180 8.63 17.83 4.44
CA LEU A 180 8.69 16.38 4.41
C LEU A 180 9.58 15.91 3.24
N ILE A 181 9.37 16.43 2.04
CA ILE A 181 10.16 16.03 0.87
C ILE A 181 11.63 16.44 0.99
N ASP A 182 11.93 17.62 1.51
CA ASP A 182 13.31 18.05 1.80
C ASP A 182 14.02 17.09 2.78
N ARG A 183 13.27 16.58 3.77
CA ARG A 183 13.79 15.59 4.72
C ARG A 183 13.92 14.20 4.09
N VAL A 184 12.98 13.77 3.26
CA VAL A 184 13.10 12.52 2.47
C VAL A 184 14.30 12.58 1.53
N ARG A 185 14.58 13.72 0.91
CA ARG A 185 15.79 13.92 0.08
C ARG A 185 17.09 13.70 0.85
N THR A 186 17.07 13.93 2.17
CA THR A 186 18.22 13.71 3.07
C THR A 186 18.09 12.41 3.88
N PHE A 187 17.36 11.41 3.38
CA PHE A 187 17.10 10.15 4.07
C PHE A 187 18.35 9.41 4.58
N ARG A 188 19.51 9.57 3.92
CA ARG A 188 20.80 9.01 4.38
C ARG A 188 21.41 9.71 5.59
N ASP A 189 20.86 10.84 6.04
CA ASP A 189 21.39 11.55 7.20
C ASP A 189 21.24 10.68 8.47
N PRO A 190 22.34 10.32 9.15
CA PRO A 190 22.31 9.54 10.37
C PRO A 190 21.79 10.36 11.57
N CYS A 191 21.70 11.69 11.48
CA CYS A 191 21.16 12.54 12.54
C CYS A 191 19.64 12.38 12.66
N ILE A 192 18.98 11.89 11.61
CA ILE A 192 17.54 11.66 11.60
C ILE A 192 17.29 10.22 12.08
N GLY A 193 16.69 10.10 13.27
CA GLY A 193 16.30 8.80 13.84
C GLY A 193 15.27 8.06 13.00
N TRP A 194 15.27 6.73 13.08
CA TRP A 194 14.35 5.87 12.32
C TRP A 194 12.87 6.20 12.58
N GLU A 195 12.52 6.50 13.84
CA GLU A 195 11.15 6.81 14.23
C GLU A 195 10.63 8.10 13.57
N VAL A 196 11.51 9.08 13.38
CA VAL A 196 11.20 10.31 12.63
C VAL A 196 11.00 9.98 11.15
N LYS A 197 11.90 9.20 10.54
CA LYS A 197 11.77 8.78 9.13
C LYS A 197 10.46 8.05 8.86
N LEU A 198 10.07 7.14 9.76
CA LEU A 198 8.81 6.40 9.66
C LEU A 198 7.60 7.34 9.80
N ALA A 199 7.63 8.22 10.79
CA ALA A 199 6.56 9.17 11.02
C ALA A 199 6.42 10.17 9.86
N ASP A 200 7.50 10.58 9.21
CA ASP A 200 7.45 11.45 8.04
C ASP A 200 6.68 10.86 6.88
N ILE A 201 6.98 9.60 6.56
CA ILE A 201 6.28 8.91 5.48
C ILE A 201 4.82 8.63 5.87
N ASP A 202 4.52 8.31 7.15
CA ASP A 202 3.12 8.16 7.61
C ASP A 202 2.34 9.47 7.57
N VAL A 203 2.97 10.60 7.91
CA VAL A 203 2.35 11.93 7.76
C VAL A 203 2.07 12.20 6.29
N LEU A 204 3.04 11.95 5.40
CA LEU A 204 2.87 12.14 3.96
C LEU A 204 1.73 11.27 3.40
N ASP A 205 1.69 9.99 3.78
CA ASP A 205 0.64 9.02 3.41
C ASP A 205 -0.75 9.52 3.84
N ARG A 206 -0.90 9.98 5.09
CA ARG A 206 -2.19 10.48 5.60
C ARG A 206 -2.62 11.78 4.97
N VAL A 207 -1.68 12.71 4.71
CA VAL A 207 -1.98 13.97 4.01
C VAL A 207 -2.48 13.69 2.60
N LEU A 208 -1.81 12.82 1.85
CA LEU A 208 -2.21 12.47 0.48
C LEU A 208 -3.53 11.68 0.44
N ARG A 209 -3.76 10.80 1.41
CA ARG A 209 -5.05 10.10 1.55
C ARG A 209 -6.19 11.06 1.88
N ALA A 210 -5.94 12.07 2.72
CA ALA A 210 -6.93 13.08 3.06
C ALA A 210 -7.19 14.04 1.88
N MET A 211 -6.15 14.41 1.12
CA MET A 211 -6.24 15.34 0.00
C MET A 211 -5.51 14.81 -1.25
N PRO A 212 -6.15 13.91 -2.03
CA PRO A 212 -5.57 13.34 -3.24
C PRO A 212 -5.21 14.38 -4.32
N SER A 213 -5.85 15.56 -4.29
CA SER A 213 -5.54 16.68 -5.20
C SER A 213 -4.11 17.23 -5.05
N LEU A 214 -3.41 16.90 -3.96
CA LEU A 214 -2.02 17.29 -3.72
C LEU A 214 -1.01 16.33 -4.38
N ALA A 215 -1.44 15.15 -4.82
CA ALA A 215 -0.54 14.17 -5.42
C ALA A 215 0.23 14.70 -6.64
N PRO A 216 -0.36 15.44 -7.60
CA PRO A 216 0.38 16.03 -8.71
C PRO A 216 1.44 17.04 -8.27
N MET A 217 1.20 17.79 -7.19
CA MET A 217 2.18 18.73 -6.62
C MET A 217 3.39 17.96 -6.06
N VAL A 218 3.14 16.91 -5.26
CA VAL A 218 4.22 16.10 -4.69
C VAL A 218 4.99 15.36 -5.79
N TYR A 219 4.28 14.82 -6.79
CA TYR A 219 4.89 14.12 -7.91
C TYR A 219 5.75 15.05 -8.77
N ARG A 220 5.18 16.15 -9.28
CA ARG A 220 5.80 16.97 -10.35
C ARG A 220 6.57 18.18 -9.85
N ASN A 221 6.13 18.82 -8.76
CA ASN A 221 6.75 20.07 -8.30
C ASN A 221 7.82 19.83 -7.24
N LEU A 222 7.71 18.73 -6.49
CA LEU A 222 8.63 18.39 -5.40
C LEU A 222 9.53 17.20 -5.73
N ASP A 223 9.40 16.60 -6.91
CA ASP A 223 10.11 15.38 -7.31
C ASP A 223 9.95 14.22 -6.30
N GLY A 224 8.86 14.23 -5.53
CA GLY A 224 8.65 13.32 -4.40
C GLY A 224 8.63 11.86 -4.84
N PHE A 225 8.14 11.58 -6.05
CA PHE A 225 8.13 10.22 -6.61
C PHE A 225 9.55 9.66 -6.75
N VAL A 226 10.50 10.47 -7.24
CA VAL A 226 11.90 10.08 -7.43
C VAL A 226 12.57 9.82 -6.08
N TYR A 227 12.45 10.76 -5.14
CA TYR A 227 13.07 10.60 -3.82
C TYR A 227 12.52 9.40 -3.04
N LEU A 228 11.22 9.10 -3.16
CA LEU A 228 10.61 7.92 -2.52
C LEU A 228 11.10 6.60 -3.14
N MET A 229 11.25 6.54 -4.47
CA MET A 229 11.89 5.39 -5.13
C MET A 229 13.34 5.21 -4.66
N GLU A 230 14.08 6.31 -4.52
CA GLU A 230 15.44 6.26 -3.97
C GLU A 230 15.45 5.69 -2.55
N VAL A 231 14.51 6.05 -1.67
CA VAL A 231 14.42 5.46 -0.32
C VAL A 231 14.31 3.93 -0.38
N ILE A 232 13.47 3.39 -1.26
CA ILE A 232 13.35 1.92 -1.43
C ILE A 232 14.67 1.33 -1.94
N ASP A 233 15.26 1.94 -2.97
CA ASP A 233 16.53 1.51 -3.57
C ASP A 233 17.68 1.48 -2.54
N LEU A 234 17.71 2.48 -1.65
CA LEU A 234 18.66 2.52 -0.53
C LEU A 234 18.49 1.33 0.41
N ILE A 235 17.26 1.04 0.82
CA ILE A 235 16.96 -0.06 1.74
C ILE A 235 17.29 -1.41 1.08
N ILE A 236 16.94 -1.60 -0.18
CA ILE A 236 17.30 -2.83 -0.94
C ILE A 236 18.82 -2.96 -1.08
N SER A 237 19.51 -1.85 -1.36
CA SER A 237 20.98 -1.83 -1.49
C SER A 237 21.68 -2.21 -0.18
N ASP A 238 21.18 -1.73 0.96
CA ASP A 238 21.68 -2.07 2.30
C ASP A 238 21.38 -3.52 2.71
N CYS A 239 20.53 -4.21 1.93
CA CYS A 239 20.21 -5.62 2.09
C CYS A 239 20.97 -6.54 1.13
N ARG A 240 22.08 -6.08 0.52
CA ARG A 240 22.95 -6.92 -0.33
C ARG A 240 24.14 -7.48 0.49
N PRO A 241 24.40 -8.82 0.52
CA PRO A 241 23.66 -9.88 -0.18
C PRO A 241 22.26 -10.10 0.40
N PRO A 242 21.30 -10.63 -0.39
CA PRO A 242 19.88 -10.68 -0.04
C PRO A 242 19.65 -11.25 1.36
N ARG A 243 19.04 -10.44 2.22
CA ARG A 243 18.59 -10.81 3.57
C ARG A 243 17.12 -10.44 3.75
N PRO A 244 16.39 -11.09 4.67
CA PRO A 244 15.07 -10.60 5.05
C PRO A 244 15.15 -9.14 5.53
N LEU A 245 14.14 -8.34 5.17
CA LEU A 245 13.98 -6.99 5.70
C LEU A 245 13.72 -7.05 7.21
N ALA A 246 14.37 -6.17 7.97
CA ALA A 246 14.03 -5.99 9.38
C ALA A 246 12.60 -5.43 9.49
N GLN A 247 11.92 -5.70 10.60
CA GLN A 247 10.53 -5.26 10.80
C GLN A 247 10.34 -3.75 10.59
N GLN A 248 11.31 -2.96 11.06
CA GLN A 248 11.36 -1.52 10.88
C GLN A 248 11.48 -1.14 9.40
N GLU A 249 12.48 -1.68 8.70
CA GLU A 249 12.70 -1.47 7.25
C GLU A 249 11.45 -1.84 6.44
N GLN A 250 10.84 -2.99 6.74
CA GLN A 250 9.62 -3.45 6.08
C GLN A 250 8.46 -2.47 6.31
N ALA A 251 8.23 -2.00 7.54
CA ALA A 251 7.17 -1.04 7.84
C ALA A 251 7.34 0.26 7.06
N LEU A 252 8.57 0.76 6.94
CA LEU A 252 8.87 1.94 6.14
C LEU A 252 8.67 1.69 4.64
N VAL A 253 9.16 0.57 4.10
CA VAL A 253 8.96 0.22 2.69
C VAL A 253 7.48 0.13 2.35
N CYS A 254 6.67 -0.54 3.19
CA CYS A 254 5.21 -0.59 3.03
C CYS A 254 4.60 0.82 2.97
N LEU A 255 5.00 1.71 3.88
CA LEU A 255 4.55 3.10 3.89
C LEU A 255 4.95 3.86 2.62
N VAL A 256 6.21 3.73 2.18
CA VAL A 256 6.71 4.39 0.96
C VAL A 256 5.97 3.87 -0.27
N LEU A 257 5.72 2.56 -0.38
CA LEU A 257 4.93 1.96 -1.46
C LEU A 257 3.49 2.50 -1.49
N ARG A 258 2.83 2.64 -0.33
CA ARG A 258 1.48 3.24 -0.24
C ARG A 258 1.44 4.70 -0.70
N VAL A 259 2.45 5.47 -0.35
CA VAL A 259 2.61 6.85 -0.86
C VAL A 259 2.81 6.82 -2.37
N LEU A 260 3.71 5.99 -2.89
CA LEU A 260 3.96 5.86 -4.33
C LEU A 260 2.71 5.43 -5.11
N ALA A 261 1.92 4.48 -4.58
CA ALA A 261 0.65 4.08 -5.17
C ALA A 261 -0.35 5.25 -5.20
N SER A 262 -0.43 6.04 -4.11
CA SER A 262 -1.29 7.23 -4.05
C SER A 262 -0.88 8.29 -5.07
N LEU A 263 0.42 8.51 -5.26
CA LEU A 263 0.95 9.42 -6.28
C LEU A 263 0.67 8.89 -7.70
N ALA A 264 0.92 7.60 -7.93
CA ALA A 264 0.70 6.94 -9.22
C ALA A 264 -0.78 6.97 -9.65
N ALA A 265 -1.70 6.76 -8.72
CA ALA A 265 -3.14 6.78 -8.97
C ALA A 265 -3.68 8.14 -9.44
N SER A 266 -2.94 9.23 -9.18
CA SER A 266 -3.34 10.58 -9.58
C SER A 266 -2.96 10.95 -11.02
N ASN A 267 -2.08 10.16 -11.64
CA ASN A 267 -1.60 10.41 -13.00
C ASN A 267 -2.54 9.83 -14.06
N ASP A 268 -2.61 10.52 -15.18
CA ASP A 268 -3.36 10.05 -16.35
C ASP A 268 -2.56 8.96 -17.08
N ARG A 269 -2.99 7.70 -16.92
CA ARG A 269 -2.32 6.51 -17.48
C ARG A 269 -2.29 6.51 -19.01
N ASP A 270 -3.19 7.25 -19.65
CA ASP A 270 -3.29 7.28 -21.12
C ASP A 270 -2.39 8.36 -21.75
N ASN A 271 -1.88 9.31 -20.95
CA ASN A 271 -1.12 10.47 -21.42
C ASN A 271 0.18 10.67 -20.63
N LEU A 272 0.98 9.60 -20.52
CA LEU A 272 2.27 9.65 -19.84
C LEU A 272 3.35 10.30 -20.70
N THR A 273 4.19 11.09 -20.06
CA THR A 273 5.45 11.56 -20.66
C THR A 273 6.51 10.45 -20.61
N PRO A 274 7.53 10.47 -21.49
CA PRO A 274 8.61 9.47 -21.47
C PRO A 274 9.34 9.38 -20.13
N ASP A 275 9.47 10.50 -19.41
CA ASP A 275 10.08 10.54 -18.08
C ASP A 275 9.19 9.85 -17.03
N GLU A 276 7.86 10.07 -17.09
CA GLU A 276 6.89 9.38 -16.23
C GLU A 276 6.85 7.88 -16.52
N GLU A 277 6.90 7.46 -17.79
CA GLU A 277 7.02 6.05 -18.18
C GLU A 277 8.29 5.40 -17.59
N ALA A 278 9.43 6.07 -17.70
CA ALA A 278 10.69 5.61 -17.12
C ALA A 278 10.61 5.49 -15.59
N HIS A 279 9.90 6.41 -14.92
CA HIS A 279 9.65 6.32 -13.49
C HIS A 279 8.82 5.07 -13.11
N TYR A 280 7.79 4.74 -13.89
CA TYR A 280 6.99 3.52 -13.63
C TYR A 280 7.76 2.24 -13.89
N LEU A 281 8.57 2.18 -14.95
CA LEU A 281 9.46 1.05 -15.21
C LEU A 281 10.42 0.84 -14.02
N ARG A 282 11.08 1.91 -13.57
CA ARG A 282 11.97 1.86 -12.40
C ARG A 282 11.22 1.41 -11.13
N LEU A 283 10.00 1.91 -10.90
CA LEU A 283 9.20 1.51 -9.75
C LEU A 283 8.87 0.01 -9.78
N VAL A 284 8.44 -0.52 -10.92
CA VAL A 284 8.14 -1.95 -11.04
C VAL A 284 9.39 -2.81 -10.90
N SER A 285 10.55 -2.34 -11.38
CA SER A 285 11.85 -2.98 -11.14
C SER A 285 12.19 -3.07 -9.63
N LEU A 286 11.94 -2.01 -8.86
CA LEU A 286 12.09 -2.04 -7.40
C LEU A 286 11.08 -2.98 -6.72
N VAL A 287 9.83 -3.01 -7.20
CA VAL A 287 8.81 -3.95 -6.70
C VAL A 287 9.21 -5.39 -7.02
N HIS A 288 9.74 -5.68 -8.20
CA HIS A 288 10.30 -6.97 -8.56
C HIS A 288 11.36 -7.41 -7.55
N ASP A 289 12.33 -6.55 -7.23
CA ASP A 289 13.37 -6.86 -6.26
C ASP A 289 12.79 -7.14 -4.86
N LEU A 290 11.79 -6.36 -4.41
CA LEU A 290 11.08 -6.61 -3.14
C LEU A 290 10.32 -7.94 -3.13
N LEU A 291 9.73 -8.34 -4.26
CA LEU A 291 9.07 -9.65 -4.44
C LEU A 291 10.08 -10.81 -4.44
N LEU A 292 11.36 -10.56 -4.70
CA LEU A 292 12.42 -11.57 -4.63
C LEU A 292 13.17 -11.59 -3.30
N MET A 293 12.90 -10.65 -2.39
CA MET A 293 13.54 -10.63 -1.07
C MET A 293 13.20 -11.91 -0.29
N PRO A 294 14.18 -12.47 0.46
CA PRO A 294 13.94 -13.62 1.32
C PRO A 294 12.77 -13.37 2.28
N PRO A 295 11.93 -14.39 2.55
CA PRO A 295 10.73 -14.20 3.35
C PRO A 295 11.08 -13.75 4.78
N SER A 296 10.48 -12.65 5.23
CA SER A 296 10.44 -12.25 6.63
C SER A 296 9.36 -13.06 7.38
N LEU A 297 9.33 -12.94 8.72
CA LEU A 297 8.34 -13.61 9.58
C LEU A 297 6.89 -13.27 9.19
N ASP A 298 6.63 -12.05 8.73
CA ASP A 298 5.32 -11.59 8.29
C ASP A 298 5.46 -10.86 6.95
N ARG A 299 5.37 -11.61 5.85
CA ARG A 299 5.59 -11.09 4.49
C ARG A 299 4.34 -10.41 3.90
N ARG A 300 3.17 -10.65 4.49
CA ARG A 300 1.88 -10.24 3.93
C ARG A 300 1.74 -8.73 3.74
N PRO A 301 2.07 -7.85 4.72
CA PRO A 301 1.95 -6.40 4.54
C PRO A 301 2.79 -5.86 3.38
N LEU A 302 3.97 -6.46 3.15
CA LEU A 302 4.85 -6.08 2.05
C LEU A 302 4.24 -6.46 0.70
N LEU A 303 3.70 -7.67 0.59
CA LEU A 303 3.05 -8.15 -0.64
C LEU A 303 1.78 -7.37 -0.96
N GLU A 304 0.95 -7.07 0.04
CA GLU A 304 -0.22 -6.20 -0.11
C GLU A 304 0.19 -4.80 -0.61
N SER A 305 1.24 -4.20 -0.03
CA SER A 305 1.75 -2.90 -0.49
C SER A 305 2.34 -2.95 -1.91
N CYS A 306 2.97 -4.06 -2.30
CA CYS A 306 3.44 -4.27 -3.68
C CYS A 306 2.26 -4.36 -4.65
N LEU A 307 1.19 -5.08 -4.28
CA LEU A 307 -0.03 -5.18 -5.08
C LEU A 307 -0.70 -3.82 -5.27
N GLU A 308 -0.78 -3.00 -4.22
CA GLU A 308 -1.31 -1.64 -4.31
C GLU A 308 -0.59 -0.80 -5.36
N VAL A 309 0.76 -0.86 -5.40
CA VAL A 309 1.54 -0.19 -6.45
C VAL A 309 1.23 -0.78 -7.82
N LEU A 310 1.28 -2.10 -7.98
CA LEU A 310 1.08 -2.77 -9.27
C LEU A 310 -0.33 -2.54 -9.86
N LEU A 311 -1.34 -2.26 -9.03
CA LEU A 311 -2.68 -1.89 -9.50
C LEU A 311 -2.74 -0.47 -10.10
N THR A 312 -1.75 0.38 -9.81
CA THR A 312 -1.74 1.79 -10.23
C THR A 312 -0.81 2.07 -11.40
N VAL A 313 0.16 1.19 -11.69
CA VAL A 313 1.14 1.38 -12.78
C VAL A 313 0.54 1.08 -14.17
N PRO A 314 0.97 1.75 -15.25
CA PRO A 314 0.54 1.45 -16.62
C PRO A 314 0.96 0.04 -17.08
N LEU A 315 0.23 -0.53 -18.05
CA LEU A 315 0.47 -1.88 -18.58
C LEU A 315 1.91 -2.11 -19.09
N ILE A 316 2.53 -1.09 -19.67
CA ILE A 316 3.91 -1.16 -20.17
C ILE A 316 4.91 -1.49 -19.05
N ALA A 317 4.67 -0.98 -17.83
CA ALA A 317 5.59 -1.15 -16.71
C ALA A 317 5.67 -2.60 -16.22
N PHE A 318 4.68 -3.44 -16.54
CA PHE A 318 4.69 -4.86 -16.17
C PHE A 318 5.83 -5.63 -16.84
N GLU A 319 6.48 -5.11 -17.88
CA GLU A 319 7.65 -5.77 -18.50
C GLU A 319 8.78 -6.04 -17.49
N GLU A 320 8.95 -5.13 -16.54
CA GLU A 320 9.98 -5.16 -15.48
C GLU A 320 9.70 -6.20 -14.37
N LEU A 321 8.51 -6.82 -14.34
CA LEU A 321 8.26 -7.98 -13.46
C LEU A 321 8.98 -9.25 -13.91
N THR A 322 9.62 -9.22 -15.08
CA THR A 322 10.34 -10.35 -15.65
C THR A 322 11.74 -9.94 -16.01
N THR A 323 12.71 -10.78 -15.68
CA THR A 323 14.12 -10.55 -16.02
C THR A 323 14.61 -11.60 -17.01
N PRO A 324 15.60 -11.30 -17.87
CA PRO A 324 16.28 -12.32 -18.65
C PRO A 324 16.85 -13.41 -17.74
N LEU A 325 16.94 -14.65 -18.25
CA LEU A 325 17.48 -15.76 -17.47
C LEU A 325 18.98 -15.57 -17.22
N GLU A 326 19.32 -15.12 -16.02
CA GLU A 326 20.70 -14.97 -15.56
C GLU A 326 20.96 -15.82 -14.30
N GLY A 327 22.07 -16.56 -14.29
CA GLY A 327 22.51 -17.33 -13.12
C GLY A 327 21.66 -18.54 -12.75
N THR A 328 21.62 -18.86 -11.46
CA THR A 328 20.90 -20.02 -10.91
C THR A 328 19.48 -19.63 -10.49
N VAL A 329 18.56 -19.63 -11.46
CA VAL A 329 17.12 -19.46 -11.22
C VAL A 329 16.46 -20.82 -10.95
N ASP A 330 15.46 -20.90 -10.08
CA ASP A 330 14.67 -22.12 -9.90
C ASP A 330 14.03 -22.55 -11.22
N VAL A 331 14.18 -23.83 -11.59
CA VAL A 331 13.65 -24.40 -12.82
C VAL A 331 12.13 -24.21 -12.93
N ALA A 332 11.42 -24.27 -11.80
CA ALA A 332 9.97 -24.04 -11.75
C ALA A 332 9.57 -22.62 -12.17
N CYS A 333 10.49 -21.65 -12.10
CA CYS A 333 10.25 -20.25 -12.43
C CYS A 333 10.82 -19.84 -13.80
N ARG A 334 11.30 -20.78 -14.61
CA ARG A 334 11.89 -20.51 -15.95
C ARG A 334 10.85 -20.70 -17.03
N PHE A 335 10.70 -19.70 -17.92
CA PHE A 335 9.82 -19.81 -19.08
C PHE A 335 10.30 -18.91 -20.23
N GLU A 336 10.42 -19.44 -21.46
CA GLU A 336 10.83 -18.67 -22.66
C GLU A 336 12.06 -17.75 -22.43
N ASP A 337 13.15 -18.29 -21.85
CA ASP A 337 14.38 -17.54 -21.52
C ASP A 337 14.18 -16.34 -20.56
N LYS A 338 13.06 -16.32 -19.84
CA LYS A 338 12.77 -15.36 -18.77
C LYS A 338 12.70 -16.02 -17.40
N ASN A 339 13.12 -15.26 -16.40
CA ASN A 339 12.93 -15.52 -14.99
C ASN A 339 11.59 -14.94 -14.53
N LEU A 340 10.70 -15.81 -14.06
CA LEU A 340 9.36 -15.48 -13.58
C LEU A 340 9.22 -15.66 -12.07
N SER A 341 10.32 -15.63 -11.32
CA SER A 341 10.33 -15.85 -9.86
C SER A 341 9.44 -14.83 -9.12
N ALA A 342 9.43 -13.57 -9.55
CA ALA A 342 8.58 -12.53 -8.93
C ALA A 342 7.09 -12.80 -9.19
N VAL A 343 6.74 -13.21 -10.41
CA VAL A 343 5.37 -13.62 -10.76
C VAL A 343 4.96 -14.86 -9.96
N ASN A 344 5.84 -15.86 -9.83
CA ASN A 344 5.58 -17.04 -9.02
C ASN A 344 5.35 -16.68 -7.55
N SER A 345 6.10 -15.72 -6.99
CA SER A 345 5.86 -15.21 -5.64
C SER A 345 4.45 -14.61 -5.47
N LEU A 346 3.89 -13.97 -6.49
CA LEU A 346 2.50 -13.48 -6.47
C LEU A 346 1.50 -14.64 -6.53
N VAL A 347 1.77 -15.68 -7.32
CA VAL A 347 0.94 -16.89 -7.38
C VAL A 347 0.93 -17.64 -6.05
N GLU A 348 2.06 -17.76 -5.39
CA GLU A 348 2.17 -18.35 -4.04
C GLU A 348 1.37 -17.54 -3.02
N PHE A 349 1.43 -16.21 -3.10
CA PHE A 349 0.61 -15.33 -2.26
C PHE A 349 -0.88 -15.52 -2.52
N LEU A 350 -1.30 -15.59 -3.79
CA LEU A 350 -2.68 -15.89 -4.17
C LEU A 350 -3.15 -17.23 -3.58
N ARG A 351 -2.34 -18.28 -3.69
CA ARG A 351 -2.64 -19.61 -3.12
C ARG A 351 -2.84 -19.52 -1.61
N HIS A 352 -2.00 -18.77 -0.91
CA HIS A 352 -2.13 -18.57 0.53
C HIS A 352 -3.44 -17.85 0.89
N CYS A 353 -3.73 -16.72 0.25
CA CYS A 353 -4.96 -15.97 0.51
C CYS A 353 -6.23 -16.77 0.15
N LEU A 354 -6.20 -17.57 -0.93
CA LEU A 354 -7.32 -18.44 -1.31
C LEU A 354 -7.60 -19.52 -0.25
N ARG A 355 -6.55 -20.11 0.35
CA ARG A 355 -6.73 -21.09 1.43
C ARG A 355 -7.39 -20.48 2.66
N GLU A 356 -7.04 -19.25 3.02
CA GLU A 356 -7.69 -18.53 4.13
C GLU A 356 -9.18 -18.29 3.82
N VAL A 357 -9.49 -17.79 2.62
CA VAL A 357 -10.88 -17.48 2.23
C VAL A 357 -11.74 -18.75 2.09
N THR A 358 -11.16 -19.87 1.63
CA THR A 358 -11.91 -21.12 1.37
C THR A 358 -12.05 -22.04 2.59
N HIS A 359 -11.13 -21.96 3.55
CA HIS A 359 -11.10 -22.84 4.73
C HIS A 359 -11.80 -22.23 5.97
N GLU A 360 -12.14 -20.95 5.97
CA GLU A 360 -13.02 -20.36 7.00
C GLU A 360 -14.48 -20.85 6.82
N LEU A 361 -14.86 -21.83 7.66
CA LEU A 361 -16.20 -22.44 7.82
C LEU A 361 -17.27 -21.43 8.35
N PRO A 362 -18.56 -21.82 8.42
CA PRO A 362 -19.71 -21.21 7.75
C PRO A 362 -20.00 -19.73 8.12
N PRO A 363 -20.84 -19.02 7.31
CA PRO A 363 -20.96 -17.56 7.25
C PRO A 363 -21.73 -16.91 8.43
N THR A 364 -21.50 -17.35 9.66
CA THR A 364 -22.27 -16.85 10.81
C THR A 364 -21.67 -15.59 11.42
N GLU A 365 -20.36 -15.35 11.31
CA GLU A 365 -19.72 -14.11 11.75
C GLU A 365 -18.53 -13.81 10.83
N LEU A 366 -18.63 -12.78 9.98
CA LEU A 366 -17.51 -12.30 9.16
C LEU A 366 -16.41 -11.80 10.08
N THR A 367 -15.36 -12.61 10.29
CA THR A 367 -14.17 -12.14 10.97
C THR A 367 -13.50 -11.05 10.11
N PRO A 368 -12.91 -10.00 10.71
CA PRO A 368 -12.21 -8.95 9.95
C PRO A 368 -11.04 -9.50 9.10
N SER A 369 -10.51 -10.69 9.45
CA SER A 369 -9.44 -11.39 8.73
C SER A 369 -9.88 -11.94 7.35
N ALA A 370 -11.12 -12.44 7.24
CA ALA A 370 -11.65 -12.92 5.97
C ALA A 370 -11.82 -11.77 4.95
N ALA A 371 -12.22 -10.59 5.42
CA ALA A 371 -12.45 -9.42 4.58
C ALA A 371 -11.13 -8.87 3.98
N SER A 372 -10.06 -8.80 4.78
CA SER A 372 -8.75 -8.37 4.28
C SER A 372 -8.16 -9.37 3.27
N SER A 373 -8.36 -10.67 3.53
CA SER A 373 -7.93 -11.75 2.64
C SER A 373 -8.67 -11.73 1.31
N ALA A 374 -9.98 -11.49 1.33
CA ALA A 374 -10.78 -11.29 0.12
C ALA A 374 -10.26 -10.10 -0.72
N SER A 375 -9.96 -8.96 -0.09
CA SER A 375 -9.38 -7.80 -0.79
C SER A 375 -8.05 -8.16 -1.45
N SER A 376 -7.20 -8.89 -0.73
CA SER A 376 -5.88 -9.33 -1.23
C SER A 376 -5.98 -10.29 -2.41
N VAL A 377 -6.91 -11.26 -2.35
CA VAL A 377 -7.20 -12.15 -3.49
C VAL A 377 -7.61 -11.33 -4.71
N GLY A 378 -8.52 -10.38 -4.54
CA GLY A 378 -9.00 -9.56 -5.65
C GLY A 378 -7.90 -8.70 -6.29
N ALA A 379 -7.07 -8.06 -5.45
CA ALA A 379 -5.90 -7.31 -5.90
C ALA A 379 -4.91 -8.19 -6.67
N CYS A 380 -4.59 -9.38 -6.15
CA CYS A 380 -3.66 -10.30 -6.79
C CYS A 380 -4.20 -10.85 -8.12
N LEU A 381 -5.50 -11.17 -8.20
CA LEU A 381 -6.13 -11.61 -9.44
C LEU A 381 -6.09 -10.51 -10.51
N ALA A 382 -6.35 -9.26 -10.13
CA ALA A 382 -6.27 -8.13 -11.05
C ALA A 382 -4.84 -7.92 -11.56
N VAL A 383 -3.84 -7.90 -10.67
CA VAL A 383 -2.42 -7.76 -11.04
C VAL A 383 -1.96 -8.88 -11.97
N LEU A 384 -2.27 -10.15 -11.66
CA LEU A 384 -1.90 -11.29 -12.51
C LEU A 384 -2.62 -11.25 -13.86
N THR A 385 -3.83 -10.71 -13.92
CA THR A 385 -4.57 -10.50 -15.16
C THR A 385 -3.88 -9.46 -16.03
N GLU A 386 -3.60 -8.28 -15.49
CA GLU A 386 -2.89 -7.19 -16.20
C GLU A 386 -1.50 -7.65 -16.67
N ALA A 387 -0.75 -8.36 -15.82
CA ALA A 387 0.54 -8.93 -16.19
C ALA A 387 0.42 -9.96 -17.34
N SER A 388 -0.65 -10.77 -17.35
CA SER A 388 -0.93 -11.72 -18.44
C SER A 388 -1.37 -11.04 -19.73
N ILE A 389 -2.05 -9.90 -19.64
CA ILE A 389 -2.42 -9.09 -20.81
C ILE A 389 -1.15 -8.46 -21.41
N SER A 390 -0.34 -7.82 -20.56
CA SER A 390 0.91 -7.15 -20.94
C SER A 390 1.92 -8.10 -21.56
N GLN A 391 2.14 -9.28 -20.95
CA GLN A 391 3.22 -10.18 -21.35
C GLN A 391 2.75 -11.60 -21.70
N ARG A 392 3.10 -12.05 -22.92
CA ARG A 392 2.85 -13.42 -23.38
C ARG A 392 3.51 -14.47 -22.49
N SER A 393 4.77 -14.28 -22.11
CA SER A 393 5.53 -15.22 -21.29
C SER A 393 4.87 -15.43 -19.92
N VAL A 394 4.38 -14.36 -19.29
CA VAL A 394 3.63 -14.42 -18.03
C VAL A 394 2.32 -15.19 -18.22
N ARG A 395 1.55 -14.88 -19.27
CA ARG A 395 0.29 -15.58 -19.58
C ARG A 395 0.50 -17.07 -19.81
N CYS A 396 1.50 -17.45 -20.60
CA CYS A 396 1.78 -18.86 -20.88
C CYS A 396 2.33 -19.60 -19.65
N PHE A 397 3.16 -18.95 -18.84
CA PHE A 397 3.61 -19.49 -17.55
C PHE A 397 2.45 -19.73 -16.59
N LEU A 398 1.60 -18.73 -16.36
CA LEU A 398 0.42 -18.87 -15.51
C LEU A 398 -0.57 -19.91 -16.05
N ARG A 399 -0.72 -20.01 -17.37
CA ARG A 399 -1.50 -21.07 -18.01
C ARG A 399 -0.93 -22.45 -17.65
N SER A 400 0.39 -22.63 -17.68
CA SER A 400 1.05 -23.90 -17.31
C SER A 400 0.95 -24.24 -15.83
N LEU A 401 0.81 -23.24 -14.95
CA LEU A 401 0.66 -23.42 -13.50
C LEU A 401 -0.79 -23.63 -13.05
N ILE A 402 -1.75 -23.01 -13.73
CA ILE A 402 -3.16 -22.98 -13.30
C ILE A 402 -3.99 -23.99 -14.10
N LEU A 403 -3.81 -24.08 -15.42
CA LEU A 403 -4.62 -24.97 -16.23
C LEU A 403 -3.92 -26.32 -16.38
N PRO A 404 -4.62 -27.44 -16.13
CA PRO A 404 -4.04 -28.76 -16.36
C PRO A 404 -3.65 -28.90 -17.83
N LYS A 405 -2.47 -29.48 -18.08
CA LYS A 405 -2.10 -29.95 -19.42
C LYS A 405 -3.20 -30.94 -19.83
N HIS A 406 -3.85 -30.72 -20.96
CA HIS A 406 -4.85 -31.66 -21.42
C HIS A 406 -4.16 -33.04 -21.50
N PRO A 407 -4.65 -34.07 -20.79
CA PRO A 407 -4.24 -35.42 -21.13
C PRO A 407 -4.62 -35.57 -22.60
N HIS A 408 -3.65 -35.96 -23.43
CA HIS A 408 -3.91 -36.28 -24.83
C HIS A 408 -5.23 -37.06 -24.87
N LEU A 409 -6.27 -36.46 -25.46
CA LEU A 409 -7.48 -37.19 -25.79
C LEU A 409 -6.99 -38.45 -26.52
N PRO A 410 -7.31 -39.66 -26.06
CA PRO A 410 -6.87 -40.86 -26.76
C PRO A 410 -7.38 -40.71 -28.18
N ALA A 411 -6.44 -40.61 -29.12
CA ALA A 411 -6.74 -40.51 -30.54
C ALA A 411 -7.78 -41.60 -30.84
N ALA A 412 -8.93 -41.19 -31.35
CA ALA A 412 -10.02 -42.09 -31.67
C ALA A 412 -9.43 -43.28 -32.42
N SER A 413 -9.50 -44.45 -31.79
CA SER A 413 -8.98 -45.70 -32.30
C SER A 413 -9.66 -46.03 -33.61
N SER A 414 -9.03 -45.68 -34.73
CA SER A 414 -9.31 -46.30 -36.01
C SER A 414 -8.63 -47.65 -36.00
N SER A 415 -9.45 -48.69 -35.85
CA SER A 415 -9.07 -50.08 -36.00
C SER A 415 -8.50 -50.32 -37.39
N SER A 416 -7.22 -50.67 -37.47
CA SER A 416 -6.76 -51.57 -38.52
C SER A 416 -5.74 -52.54 -37.93
N THR A 417 -6.14 -53.80 -37.97
CA THR A 417 -5.34 -54.97 -37.63
C THR A 417 -4.28 -55.17 -38.70
N THR A 418 -3.02 -55.34 -38.32
CA THR A 418 -2.23 -56.57 -38.57
C THR A 418 -0.83 -56.48 -37.96
N SER A 419 -0.46 -57.58 -37.34
CA SER A 419 0.76 -57.93 -36.61
C SER A 419 2.05 -57.97 -37.44
N ALA A 420 3.20 -57.63 -36.85
CA ALA A 420 4.20 -58.60 -36.38
C ALA A 420 5.57 -57.97 -35.96
N ALA A 421 5.88 -58.13 -34.66
CA ALA A 421 7.14 -58.60 -34.07
C ALA A 421 8.51 -57.91 -34.32
N ALA A 422 9.02 -57.30 -33.23
CA ALA A 422 10.21 -57.71 -32.45
C ALA A 422 11.52 -56.85 -32.48
N ALA A 423 12.02 -56.67 -31.25
CA ALA A 423 13.36 -56.26 -30.75
C ALA A 423 13.62 -54.75 -30.56
N ALA A 424 14.35 -54.26 -29.56
CA ALA A 424 14.81 -54.70 -28.23
C ALA A 424 15.53 -53.49 -27.60
N GLY A 425 15.51 -53.38 -26.26
CA GLY A 425 16.31 -52.45 -25.44
C GLY A 425 15.59 -51.12 -25.17
N GLY A 426 15.46 -50.62 -23.94
CA GLY A 426 16.28 -50.77 -22.74
C GLY A 426 16.61 -49.35 -22.27
N GLY A 427 16.03 -48.92 -21.14
CA GLY A 427 16.26 -47.61 -20.56
C GLY A 427 15.13 -47.18 -19.63
N ASP A 428 15.14 -47.73 -18.41
CA ASP A 428 14.40 -47.16 -17.28
C ASP A 428 14.98 -45.77 -16.99
N ILE A 429 14.18 -44.73 -17.19
CA ILE A 429 14.44 -43.37 -16.71
C ILE A 429 13.30 -43.04 -15.75
N ASP A 430 13.66 -42.78 -14.51
CA ASP A 430 12.76 -42.42 -13.41
C ASP A 430 11.94 -41.16 -13.76
N THR A 431 10.67 -41.35 -14.10
CA THR A 431 9.65 -40.30 -14.19
C THR A 431 8.86 -40.26 -12.88
N GLU A 432 9.44 -39.69 -11.82
CA GLU A 432 8.71 -39.47 -10.55
C GLU A 432 8.48 -37.98 -10.20
N ASP A 433 9.01 -37.02 -10.97
CA ASP A 433 8.87 -35.58 -10.66
C ASP A 433 7.67 -34.88 -11.32
N GLU A 434 7.00 -35.44 -12.33
CA GLU A 434 5.88 -34.75 -12.99
C GLU A 434 4.57 -34.76 -12.17
N SER A 435 4.34 -35.77 -11.33
CA SER A 435 3.04 -35.95 -10.67
C SER A 435 2.72 -34.91 -9.59
N VAL A 436 3.73 -34.32 -8.95
CA VAL A 436 3.51 -33.33 -7.85
C VAL A 436 2.96 -32.01 -8.40
N THR A 437 3.45 -31.58 -9.58
CA THR A 437 3.02 -30.32 -10.20
C THR A 437 1.56 -30.37 -10.68
N GLU A 438 1.09 -31.53 -11.17
CA GLU A 438 -0.31 -31.69 -11.60
C GLU A 438 -1.30 -31.63 -10.43
N THR A 439 -0.97 -32.24 -9.28
CA THR A 439 -1.81 -32.15 -8.08
C THR A 439 -1.99 -30.72 -7.58
N GLU A 440 -0.94 -29.89 -7.66
CA GLU A 440 -1.00 -28.49 -7.21
C GLU A 440 -1.75 -27.58 -8.19
N ALA A 441 -1.53 -27.75 -9.50
CA ALA A 441 -2.26 -27.00 -10.53
C ALA A 441 -3.78 -27.25 -10.42
N ASN A 442 -4.16 -28.51 -10.17
CA ASN A 442 -5.55 -28.89 -9.96
C ASN A 442 -6.17 -28.24 -8.71
N SER A 443 -5.37 -27.96 -7.67
CA SER A 443 -5.84 -27.25 -6.48
C SER A 443 -6.20 -25.80 -6.79
N LEU A 444 -5.32 -25.05 -7.47
CA LEU A 444 -5.54 -23.62 -7.70
C LEU A 444 -6.71 -23.38 -8.68
N LEU A 445 -6.82 -24.16 -9.75
CA LEU A 445 -7.98 -24.08 -10.66
C LEU A 445 -9.29 -24.40 -9.93
N SER A 446 -9.30 -25.44 -9.09
CA SER A 446 -10.48 -25.79 -8.29
C SER A 446 -10.91 -24.64 -7.39
N ASP A 447 -9.97 -23.96 -6.72
CA ASP A 447 -10.29 -22.84 -5.83
C ASP A 447 -10.82 -21.62 -6.61
N LEU A 448 -10.26 -21.32 -7.79
CA LEU A 448 -10.82 -20.28 -8.68
C LEU A 448 -12.21 -20.64 -9.18
N CYS A 449 -12.46 -21.90 -9.57
CA CYS A 449 -13.79 -22.38 -9.96
C CYS A 449 -14.79 -22.30 -8.81
N ARG A 450 -14.35 -22.57 -7.57
CA ARG A 450 -15.16 -22.39 -6.36
C ARG A 450 -15.49 -20.93 -6.11
N LEU A 451 -14.57 -19.99 -6.32
CA LEU A 451 -14.89 -18.56 -6.23
C LEU A 451 -15.96 -18.15 -7.24
N ILE A 452 -15.86 -18.66 -8.49
CA ILE A 452 -16.83 -18.36 -9.54
C ILE A 452 -18.21 -18.99 -9.25
N SER A 453 -18.23 -20.21 -8.70
CA SER A 453 -19.48 -20.97 -8.46
C SER A 453 -20.13 -20.64 -7.11
N GLY A 454 -19.33 -20.31 -6.10
CA GLY A 454 -19.74 -20.03 -4.72
C GLY A 454 -20.20 -18.60 -4.50
N GLY A 455 -19.96 -17.69 -5.46
CA GLY A 455 -20.67 -16.42 -5.55
C GLY A 455 -22.12 -16.68 -5.93
N GLY A 456 -22.95 -17.09 -4.97
CA GLY A 456 -24.34 -17.49 -5.16
C GLY A 456 -25.08 -16.59 -6.15
N LEU A 457 -25.36 -17.14 -7.34
CA LEU A 457 -26.23 -16.54 -8.36
C LEU A 457 -27.71 -16.72 -8.02
N GLU A 458 -28.05 -16.98 -6.76
CA GLU A 458 -29.43 -16.99 -6.27
C GLU A 458 -29.88 -15.56 -5.95
N GLY A 459 -30.19 -14.76 -6.97
CA GLY A 459 -30.69 -13.41 -6.72
C GLY A 459 -31.00 -12.52 -7.93
N VAL A 460 -30.84 -13.00 -9.17
CA VAL A 460 -31.25 -12.20 -10.35
C VAL A 460 -32.74 -12.41 -10.59
N GLY A 461 -33.54 -11.73 -9.78
CA GLY A 461 -34.99 -11.74 -9.81
C GLY A 461 -35.61 -10.72 -8.87
N GLY A 462 -35.21 -9.44 -8.95
CA GLY A 462 -35.87 -8.38 -8.18
C GLY A 462 -35.11 -7.05 -8.21
N ALA A 463 -35.63 -6.09 -8.99
CA ALA A 463 -35.15 -4.72 -8.98
C ALA A 463 -35.49 -4.03 -7.65
N SER A 464 -34.49 -3.46 -6.96
CA SER A 464 -34.55 -2.12 -6.33
C SER A 464 -33.29 -1.77 -5.52
N ALA A 465 -32.79 -0.57 -5.80
CA ALA A 465 -32.16 0.43 -4.92
C ALA A 465 -30.84 0.16 -4.15
N SER A 466 -29.90 1.06 -4.43
CA SER A 466 -28.90 1.69 -3.53
C SER A 466 -27.83 0.82 -2.88
N GLY A 467 -26.65 0.82 -3.50
CA GLY A 467 -25.48 1.43 -2.86
C GLY A 467 -24.84 0.71 -1.68
N SER A 468 -24.66 -0.61 -1.77
CA SER A 468 -23.60 -1.33 -1.06
C SER A 468 -23.36 -2.68 -1.75
N CYS A 469 -22.53 -2.66 -2.80
CA CYS A 469 -21.99 -3.83 -3.49
C CYS A 469 -20.82 -4.38 -2.63
N GLY A 470 -20.49 -5.67 -2.55
CA GLY A 470 -20.69 -6.77 -3.48
C GLY A 470 -19.41 -7.63 -3.51
N SER A 471 -18.90 -8.03 -2.34
CA SER A 471 -17.54 -8.58 -2.24
C SER A 471 -17.37 -9.94 -2.92
N SER A 472 -18.41 -10.79 -2.94
CA SER A 472 -18.35 -12.10 -3.59
C SER A 472 -18.50 -12.04 -5.12
N SER A 473 -19.34 -11.14 -5.64
CA SER A 473 -19.51 -10.97 -7.09
C SER A 473 -18.30 -10.30 -7.76
N GLY A 474 -17.59 -9.43 -7.03
CA GLY A 474 -16.33 -8.84 -7.48
C GLY A 474 -15.22 -9.90 -7.66
N LEU A 475 -15.04 -10.80 -6.69
CA LEU A 475 -14.03 -11.85 -6.76
C LEU A 475 -14.31 -12.88 -7.85
N ALA A 476 -15.58 -13.31 -7.99
CA ALA A 476 -15.99 -14.19 -9.07
C ALA A 476 -15.69 -13.58 -10.45
N ARG A 477 -15.90 -12.26 -10.60
CA ARG A 477 -15.55 -11.53 -11.82
C ARG A 477 -14.06 -11.53 -12.09
N GLN A 478 -13.24 -11.20 -11.10
CA GLN A 478 -11.78 -11.16 -11.26
C GLN A 478 -11.18 -12.54 -11.55
N ALA A 479 -11.67 -13.59 -10.87
CA ALA A 479 -11.25 -14.96 -11.14
C ALA A 479 -11.65 -15.39 -12.56
N GLY A 480 -12.87 -15.07 -12.98
CA GLY A 480 -13.34 -15.33 -14.34
C GLY A 480 -12.53 -14.59 -15.40
N GLN A 481 -12.19 -13.31 -15.17
CA GLN A 481 -11.35 -12.51 -16.05
C GLN A 481 -9.97 -13.14 -16.24
N LEU A 482 -9.30 -13.53 -15.15
CA LEU A 482 -7.99 -14.18 -15.23
C LEU A 482 -8.06 -15.46 -16.07
N LEU A 483 -9.02 -16.35 -15.79
CA LEU A 483 -9.18 -17.59 -16.56
C LEU A 483 -9.48 -17.33 -18.04
N PHE A 484 -10.26 -16.30 -18.35
CA PHE A 484 -10.56 -15.89 -19.72
C PHE A 484 -9.30 -15.44 -20.46
N VAL A 485 -8.47 -14.59 -19.85
CA VAL A 485 -7.19 -14.14 -20.41
C VAL A 485 -6.23 -15.32 -20.61
N LEU A 486 -6.09 -16.21 -19.62
CA LEU A 486 -5.24 -17.42 -19.73
C LEU A 486 -5.72 -18.39 -20.84
N CYS A 487 -7.00 -18.30 -21.20
CA CYS A 487 -7.61 -19.05 -22.31
C CYS A 487 -7.61 -18.29 -23.64
N LYS A 488 -6.80 -17.22 -23.79
CA LYS A 488 -6.75 -16.36 -24.98
C LYS A 488 -8.14 -15.83 -25.36
N GLU A 489 -8.89 -15.36 -24.37
CA GLU A 489 -10.23 -14.79 -24.55
C GLU A 489 -11.22 -15.75 -25.25
N ASN A 490 -11.03 -17.06 -25.08
CA ASN A 490 -11.88 -18.08 -25.68
C ASN A 490 -12.74 -18.77 -24.61
N ALA A 491 -14.03 -18.41 -24.57
CA ALA A 491 -14.97 -18.96 -23.60
C ALA A 491 -15.12 -20.49 -23.70
N ALA A 492 -15.03 -21.08 -24.91
CA ALA A 492 -15.11 -22.53 -25.07
C ALA A 492 -13.90 -23.24 -24.45
N LYS A 493 -12.70 -22.64 -24.53
CA LYS A 493 -11.51 -23.16 -23.83
C LYS A 493 -11.69 -23.06 -22.30
N VAL A 494 -12.25 -21.96 -21.80
CA VAL A 494 -12.56 -21.84 -20.35
C VAL A 494 -13.52 -22.94 -19.91
N VAL A 495 -14.63 -23.16 -20.63
CA VAL A 495 -15.60 -24.23 -20.33
C VAL A 495 -14.93 -25.60 -20.36
N ARG A 496 -14.04 -25.86 -21.33
CA ARG A 496 -13.32 -27.13 -21.44
C ARG A 496 -12.40 -27.39 -20.26
N HIS A 497 -11.70 -26.37 -19.76
CA HIS A 497 -10.78 -26.52 -18.63
C HIS A 497 -11.50 -26.54 -17.27
N THR A 498 -12.59 -25.79 -17.12
CA THR A 498 -13.25 -25.56 -15.82
C THR A 498 -14.51 -26.41 -15.60
N GLY A 499 -15.14 -26.90 -16.68
CA GLY A 499 -16.47 -27.51 -16.62
C GLY A 499 -17.62 -26.52 -16.37
N LEU A 500 -17.35 -25.21 -16.28
CA LEU A 500 -18.36 -24.18 -15.98
C LEU A 500 -19.17 -23.83 -17.23
N THR A 501 -20.19 -24.62 -17.56
CA THR A 501 -21.03 -24.41 -18.75
C THR A 501 -21.76 -23.06 -18.76
N GLN A 502 -21.97 -22.44 -17.60
CA GLN A 502 -22.53 -21.08 -17.47
C GLN A 502 -21.54 -19.94 -17.78
N PHE A 503 -20.25 -20.24 -17.97
CA PHE A 503 -19.21 -19.22 -18.18
C PHE A 503 -19.48 -18.27 -19.36
N PRO A 504 -19.95 -18.71 -20.54
CA PRO A 504 -20.27 -17.78 -21.63
C PRO A 504 -21.35 -16.76 -21.25
N ALA A 505 -22.35 -17.17 -20.47
CA ALA A 505 -23.36 -16.24 -19.95
C ALA A 505 -22.75 -15.26 -18.93
N LEU A 506 -21.81 -15.74 -18.12
CA LEU A 506 -21.05 -14.90 -17.18
C LEU A 506 -20.21 -13.84 -17.88
N VAL A 507 -19.56 -14.15 -19.00
CA VAL A 507 -18.78 -13.17 -19.78
C VAL A 507 -19.66 -11.97 -20.17
N HIS A 508 -20.88 -12.22 -20.64
CA HIS A 508 -21.83 -11.16 -20.99
C HIS A 508 -22.37 -10.40 -19.76
N SER A 509 -22.70 -11.09 -18.67
CA SER A 509 -23.26 -10.45 -17.48
C SER A 509 -22.23 -9.66 -16.68
N LEU A 510 -20.98 -10.12 -16.67
CA LEU A 510 -19.89 -9.54 -15.90
C LEU A 510 -19.21 -8.39 -16.63
N GLN A 511 -19.61 -8.05 -17.86
CA GLN A 511 -18.95 -7.04 -18.68
C GLN A 511 -17.43 -7.23 -18.67
N ILE A 512 -17.00 -8.49 -18.84
CA ILE A 512 -15.57 -8.80 -19.01
C ILE A 512 -15.14 -8.06 -20.27
N PRO A 513 -14.21 -7.08 -20.19
CA PRO A 513 -13.75 -6.36 -21.36
C PRO A 513 -13.19 -7.38 -22.34
N CYS A 514 -13.84 -7.52 -23.49
CA CYS A 514 -13.28 -8.25 -24.61
C CYS A 514 -12.42 -7.23 -25.33
N HIS A 515 -11.10 -7.35 -25.27
CA HIS A 515 -10.24 -6.49 -26.09
C HIS A 515 -10.48 -6.91 -27.54
N SER A 516 -11.33 -6.17 -28.25
CA SER A 516 -11.72 -6.52 -29.61
C SER A 516 -10.49 -6.45 -30.52
N THR A 517 -9.85 -7.59 -30.76
CA THR A 517 -8.98 -7.79 -31.91
C THR A 517 -9.89 -7.89 -33.13
N SER A 518 -10.19 -6.75 -33.77
CA SER A 518 -10.94 -6.74 -35.04
C SER A 518 -10.01 -6.45 -36.22
N PRO A 519 -10.14 -7.16 -37.35
CA PRO A 519 -9.30 -6.98 -38.53
C PRO A 519 -9.94 -5.95 -39.46
N THR A 520 -9.54 -4.68 -39.38
CA THR A 520 -9.82 -3.73 -40.46
C THR A 520 -8.82 -2.60 -40.47
N ALA A 521 -7.90 -2.65 -41.42
CA ALA A 521 -7.03 -1.55 -41.78
C ALA A 521 -7.85 -0.41 -42.41
N THR A 522 -7.80 0.79 -41.83
CA THR A 522 -7.66 2.05 -42.57
C THR A 522 -7.13 3.14 -41.63
N ALA A 523 -5.88 3.53 -41.91
CA ALA A 523 -5.13 4.73 -41.52
C ALA A 523 -5.84 5.81 -40.68
N SER A 524 -5.30 6.06 -39.47
CA SER A 524 -4.82 7.36 -38.96
C SER A 524 -4.13 7.13 -37.61
N GLY A 525 -2.88 7.56 -37.47
CA GLY A 525 -1.94 7.09 -36.46
C GLY A 525 -2.25 7.46 -35.01
N SER A 526 -2.31 6.43 -34.16
CA SER A 526 -1.69 6.39 -32.83
C SER A 526 -1.12 4.98 -32.63
N SER A 527 0.10 4.91 -32.11
CA SER A 527 0.94 3.71 -32.10
C SER A 527 0.58 2.79 -30.93
N LEU A 528 -0.29 1.80 -31.17
CA LEU A 528 -0.59 0.73 -30.19
C LEU A 528 -0.77 -0.68 -30.82
N ASP A 529 -0.46 -0.84 -32.11
CA ASP A 529 -0.72 -2.08 -32.87
C ASP A 529 0.45 -3.09 -32.91
N ALA A 530 1.42 -3.01 -31.99
CA ALA A 530 2.64 -3.85 -32.04
C ALA A 530 2.57 -5.18 -31.25
N TYR A 531 1.52 -5.42 -30.46
CA TYR A 531 1.43 -6.63 -29.63
C TYR A 531 0.43 -7.63 -30.21
N SER A 532 0.93 -8.82 -30.56
CA SER A 532 0.20 -10.04 -30.93
C SER A 532 0.00 -10.34 -32.43
N SER A 533 1.11 -10.58 -33.15
CA SER A 533 1.08 -11.51 -34.29
C SER A 533 1.18 -12.96 -33.76
N ASP A 534 0.04 -13.64 -33.67
CA ASP A 534 -0.11 -15.03 -33.23
C ASP A 534 -0.26 -15.90 -34.50
N SER A 535 0.74 -16.72 -34.86
CA SER A 535 0.68 -17.55 -36.10
C SER A 535 1.23 -18.99 -35.97
N SER A 536 1.61 -19.49 -34.79
CA SER A 536 2.25 -20.81 -34.71
C SER A 536 1.54 -21.88 -33.87
N GLU A 537 0.33 -21.63 -33.34
CA GLU A 537 -0.45 -22.65 -32.61
C GLU A 537 -1.94 -22.65 -33.00
N GLU A 538 -2.25 -22.56 -34.31
CA GLU A 538 -3.55 -23.03 -34.80
C GLU A 538 -3.49 -24.57 -34.93
N GLU A 539 -3.78 -25.25 -33.82
CA GLU A 539 -4.32 -26.60 -33.90
C GLU A 539 -5.70 -26.49 -34.59
N ILE A 540 -5.78 -26.97 -35.84
CA ILE A 540 -6.99 -27.03 -36.65
C ILE A 540 -8.06 -27.79 -35.84
N LEU A 541 -9.02 -27.05 -35.28
CA LEU A 541 -10.20 -27.61 -34.63
C LEU A 541 -11.42 -27.30 -35.51
N ASP A 542 -12.16 -28.34 -35.84
CA ASP A 542 -13.38 -28.29 -36.66
C ASP A 542 -14.40 -27.25 -36.16
N PRO A 543 -15.06 -26.50 -37.06
CA PRO A 543 -15.97 -25.42 -36.69
C PRO A 543 -17.39 -25.96 -36.41
N GLU A 544 -17.57 -26.85 -35.43
CA GLU A 544 -18.93 -27.31 -35.05
C GLU A 544 -19.10 -27.45 -33.53
N VAL A 545 -18.92 -26.36 -32.78
CA VAL A 545 -19.70 -26.16 -31.54
C VAL A 545 -20.17 -24.72 -31.48
N SER A 546 -21.28 -24.47 -32.17
CA SER A 546 -22.07 -23.25 -32.02
C SER A 546 -22.66 -23.18 -30.60
N VAL A 547 -22.62 -21.99 -30.00
CA VAL A 547 -23.21 -21.62 -28.70
C VAL A 547 -24.72 -21.98 -28.62
N ALA A 548 -25.38 -22.26 -29.75
CA ALA A 548 -26.78 -22.69 -29.78
C ALA A 548 -27.04 -24.12 -29.25
N THR A 549 -26.04 -25.00 -29.21
CA THR A 549 -26.25 -26.42 -28.90
C THR A 549 -26.32 -26.72 -27.40
N CYS A 550 -25.80 -25.85 -26.53
CA CYS A 550 -25.89 -26.02 -25.07
C CYS A 550 -27.24 -25.56 -24.48
N CYS A 551 -27.96 -24.65 -25.12
CA CYS A 551 -29.24 -24.14 -24.60
C CYS A 551 -30.45 -25.06 -24.88
N SER A 552 -30.30 -26.09 -25.72
CA SER A 552 -31.42 -26.92 -26.19
C SER A 552 -31.70 -28.17 -25.33
N GLN A 553 -30.85 -28.51 -24.36
CA GLN A 553 -31.07 -29.70 -23.51
C GLN A 553 -31.85 -29.43 -22.21
N SER A 554 -32.14 -28.17 -21.86
CA SER A 554 -32.83 -27.84 -20.61
C SER A 554 -34.36 -27.66 -20.74
N ARG A 555 -34.97 -28.01 -21.89
CA ARG A 555 -36.40 -27.77 -22.16
C ARG A 555 -37.22 -28.99 -22.57
N ALA A 556 -36.74 -30.20 -22.32
CA ALA A 556 -37.45 -31.46 -22.61
C ALA A 556 -37.89 -32.19 -21.34
N ALA A 557 -38.62 -31.52 -20.44
CA ALA A 557 -39.30 -32.16 -19.32
C ALA A 557 -40.52 -31.34 -18.86
N THR A 558 -41.54 -31.23 -19.70
CA THR A 558 -42.88 -30.78 -19.27
C THR A 558 -43.94 -31.74 -19.78
N VAL A 559 -44.38 -32.57 -18.84
CA VAL A 559 -45.70 -33.20 -18.65
C VAL A 559 -46.67 -33.10 -19.82
N ARG A 560 -46.95 -34.27 -20.41
CA ARG A 560 -47.96 -34.52 -21.43
C ARG A 560 -49.29 -34.85 -20.71
N GLU A 561 -50.20 -33.90 -20.60
CA GLU A 561 -51.59 -34.17 -20.23
C GLU A 561 -52.30 -34.95 -21.36
N LYS A 562 -53.00 -36.02 -20.99
CA LYS A 562 -53.91 -36.79 -21.85
C LYS A 562 -55.33 -36.23 -21.71
N PRO A 563 -56.11 -36.10 -22.81
CA PRO A 563 -57.55 -35.95 -22.74
C PRO A 563 -58.29 -37.29 -22.98
N GLY A 564 -59.49 -37.41 -22.41
CA GLY A 564 -60.47 -38.49 -22.67
C GLY A 564 -61.32 -38.78 -21.43
N THR A 565 -62.49 -38.14 -21.27
CA THR A 565 -63.85 -38.55 -21.71
C THR A 565 -64.54 -39.58 -20.81
N ASP A 566 -65.64 -39.10 -20.19
CA ASP A 566 -66.95 -39.71 -19.90
C ASP A 566 -67.04 -41.10 -19.24
N ASP A 567 -67.70 -41.18 -18.07
CA ASP A 567 -69.11 -41.59 -17.93
C ASP A 567 -69.52 -41.79 -16.46
N SER A 568 -70.80 -41.51 -16.17
CA SER A 568 -71.63 -41.74 -14.95
C SER A 568 -71.60 -40.72 -13.82
#